data_AF-A0A6A3SX65-F1
#
_entry.id   AF-A0A6A3SX65-F1
#
_cell.length_a   1.000
_cell.length_b   1.000
_cell.length_c   1.000
_cell.angle_alpha   90.00
_cell.angle_beta   90.00
_cell.angle_gamma   90.00
#
_symmetry.space_group_name_H-M   'P 1'
#
loop_
_entity.id
_entity.type
_entity.pdbx_description
1 polymer ?
#
loop_
_entity_poly.entity_id
_entity_poly.type
_entity_poly.pdbx_seq_one_letter_code
_entity_poly.pdbx_strand_id
1 'polypeptide(L)'
;MEDSGSRLPTQQDFSHLSDAHWATLEKMASLLGEAAFAVFPNLPTEQQRARVERFDKYESSLIAHVSAAAQEAACATMRAEA
;
A
#
# COMPACT_ATOMS: atom_id res chain seq x y z
N MET A 1 17.03 -5.75 -29.60
CA MET A 1 17.28 -5.28 -28.23
C MET A 1 15.98 -4.64 -27.81
N GLU A 2 15.20 -5.34 -26.98
CA GLU A 2 13.93 -4.81 -26.50
C GLU A 2 14.27 -3.59 -25.66
N ASP A 3 13.92 -2.41 -26.18
CA ASP A 3 13.76 -1.21 -25.37
C ASP A 3 12.51 -1.45 -24.51
N SER A 4 12.62 -2.36 -23.54
CA SER A 4 11.66 -2.49 -22.45
C SER A 4 11.90 -1.32 -21.50
N GLY A 5 11.70 -0.12 -22.04
CA GLY A 5 11.67 1.12 -21.29
C GLY A 5 10.69 0.92 -20.16
N SER A 6 11.15 1.21 -18.95
CA SER A 6 10.41 1.24 -17.70
C SER A 6 9.20 2.16 -17.84
N ARG A 7 8.14 1.70 -18.50
CA ARG A 7 6.87 2.40 -18.52
C ARG A 7 6.21 2.07 -17.19
N LEU A 8 6.06 3.10 -16.36
CA LEU A 8 5.28 2.97 -15.14
C LEU A 8 3.90 2.40 -15.50
N PRO A 9 3.43 1.37 -14.78
CA PRO A 9 2.11 0.81 -15.01
C PRO A 9 1.07 1.93 -14.99
N THR A 10 0.18 1.94 -15.97
CA THR A 10 -0.91 2.90 -16.09
C THR A 10 -2.22 2.25 -15.64
N GLN A 11 -3.19 3.05 -15.18
CA GLN A 11 -4.50 2.53 -14.72
C GLN A 11 -5.19 1.66 -15.79
N GLN A 12 -4.94 1.92 -17.08
CA GLN A 12 -5.45 1.11 -18.19
C GLN A 12 -4.95 -0.34 -18.15
N ASP A 13 -3.70 -0.57 -17.73
CA ASP A 13 -3.10 -1.90 -17.59
C ASP A 13 -3.77 -2.71 -16.46
N PHE A 14 -4.48 -2.02 -15.56
CA PHE A 14 -5.17 -2.57 -14.40
C PHE A 14 -6.65 -2.22 -14.40
N SER A 15 -7.30 -2.20 -15.57
CA SER A 15 -8.75 -1.92 -15.73
C SER A 15 -9.69 -2.82 -14.92
N HIS A 16 -9.16 -3.93 -14.39
CA HIS A 16 -9.86 -4.85 -13.49
C HIS A 16 -9.86 -4.41 -12.02
N LEU A 17 -9.10 -3.37 -11.68
CA LEU A 17 -9.08 -2.72 -10.37
C LEU A 17 -10.06 -1.54 -10.37
N SER A 18 -10.71 -1.32 -9.23
CA SER A 18 -11.49 -0.10 -9.00
C SER A 18 -10.54 1.08 -8.75
N ASP A 19 -11.06 2.31 -8.82
CA ASP A 19 -10.28 3.51 -8.50
C ASP A 19 -9.66 3.47 -7.11
N ALA A 20 -10.39 2.92 -6.12
CA ALA A 20 -9.88 2.74 -4.76
C ALA A 20 -8.70 1.77 -4.74
N HIS A 21 -8.83 0.62 -5.41
CA HIS A 21 -7.73 -0.34 -5.51
C HIS A 21 -6.53 0.21 -6.29
N TRP A 22 -6.76 1.05 -7.30
CA TRP A 22 -5.71 1.75 -8.03
C TRP A 22 -4.94 2.71 -7.12
N ALA A 23 -5.63 3.53 -6.33
CA ALA A 23 -4.98 4.43 -5.37
C ALA A 23 -4.13 3.67 -4.33
N THR A 24 -4.63 2.56 -3.81
CA THR A 24 -3.86 1.67 -2.92
C THR A 24 -2.62 1.11 -3.63
N LEU A 25 -2.74 0.77 -4.91
CA LEU A 25 -1.63 0.27 -5.72
C LEU A 25 -0.52 1.32 -5.90
N GLU A 26 -0.88 2.55 -6.23
CA GLU A 26 0.05 3.69 -6.34
C GLU A 26 0.80 3.93 -5.03
N LYS A 27 0.08 3.83 -3.91
CA LYS A 27 0.67 3.94 -2.58
C LYS A 27 1.63 2.80 -2.26
N MET A 28 1.24 1.56 -2.59
CA MET A 28 2.09 0.39 -2.41
C MET A 28 3.39 0.51 -3.25
N ALA A 29 3.29 0.97 -4.49
CA ALA A 29 4.44 1.23 -5.37
C ALA A 29 5.34 2.34 -4.83
N SER A 30 4.75 3.42 -4.28
CA SER A 30 5.49 4.54 -3.68
C SER A 30 6.27 4.14 -2.41
N LEU A 31 5.73 3.22 -1.61
CA LEU A 31 6.34 2.78 -0.36
C LEU A 31 7.39 1.68 -0.54
N LEU A 32 7.14 0.74 -1.46
CA LEU A 32 8.01 -0.43 -1.64
C LEU A 32 9.06 -0.23 -2.75
N GLY A 33 8.88 0.77 -3.60
CA GLY A 33 9.74 1.05 -4.75
C GLY A 33 9.58 0.04 -5.89
N GLU A 34 10.16 0.35 -7.05
CA GLU A 34 10.00 -0.44 -8.28
C GLU A 34 10.46 -1.88 -8.15
N ALA A 35 11.56 -2.15 -7.44
CA ALA A 35 12.15 -3.48 -7.32
C ALA A 35 11.24 -4.48 -6.58
N ALA A 36 10.51 -4.01 -5.56
CA ALA A 36 9.53 -4.84 -4.85
C ALA A 36 8.24 -5.03 -5.67
N PHE A 37 7.97 -4.13 -6.61
CA PHE A 37 6.80 -4.13 -7.47
C PHE A 37 7.00 -4.88 -8.80
N ALA A 38 8.25 -5.18 -9.20
CA ALA A 38 8.59 -5.77 -10.50
C ALA A 38 7.84 -7.09 -10.84
N VAL A 39 7.45 -7.85 -9.81
CA VAL A 39 6.71 -9.12 -9.99
C VAL A 39 5.20 -8.90 -10.04
N PHE A 40 4.69 -7.79 -9.52
CA PHE A 40 3.25 -7.55 -9.34
C PHE A 40 2.45 -7.55 -10.66
N PRO A 41 2.85 -6.81 -11.73
CA PRO A 41 2.13 -6.81 -13.00
C PRO A 41 2.05 -8.19 -13.67
N ASN A 42 2.97 -9.09 -13.32
CA ASN A 42 3.05 -10.43 -13.89
C ASN A 42 2.20 -11.46 -13.14
N LEU A 43 1.55 -11.08 -12.04
CA LEU A 43 0.67 -11.98 -11.29
C LEU A 43 -0.70 -12.11 -11.98
N PRO A 44 -1.42 -13.23 -11.77
CA PRO A 44 -2.82 -13.33 -12.16
C PRO A 44 -3.65 -12.20 -11.54
N THR A 45 -4.62 -11.67 -12.29
CA THR A 45 -5.52 -10.58 -11.87
C THR A 45 -6.12 -10.77 -10.47
N GLU A 46 -6.61 -11.96 -10.14
CA GLU A 46 -7.17 -12.24 -8.81
C GLU A 46 -6.12 -12.14 -7.71
N GLN A 47 -4.87 -12.51 -8.00
CA GLN A 47 -3.77 -12.38 -7.05
C GLN A 47 -3.28 -10.94 -6.92
N GLN A 48 -3.33 -10.15 -7.99
CA GLN A 48 -3.06 -8.71 -7.95
C GLN A 48 -4.06 -8.02 -7.02
N ARG A 49 -5.36 -8.26 -7.24
CA ARG A 49 -6.44 -7.74 -6.38
C ARG A 49 -6.25 -8.16 -4.92
N ALA A 50 -6.06 -9.46 -4.66
CA ALA A 50 -5.88 -9.97 -3.30
C ALA A 50 -4.63 -9.42 -2.59
N ARG A 51 -3.58 -9.05 -3.34
CA ARG A 51 -2.41 -8.36 -2.77
C ARG A 51 -2.72 -6.92 -2.39
N VAL A 52 -3.41 -6.18 -3.26
CA VAL A 52 -3.85 -4.81 -2.99
C VAL A 52 -4.78 -4.76 -1.77
N GLU A 53 -5.78 -5.64 -1.71
CA GLU A 53 -6.71 -5.72 -0.57
C GLU A 53 -5.99 -6.09 0.74
N ARG A 54 -5.02 -7.01 0.69
CA ARG A 54 -4.23 -7.36 1.87
C ARG A 54 -3.37 -6.18 2.32
N PHE A 55 -2.80 -5.43 1.39
CA PHE A 55 -2.02 -4.23 1.70
C PHE A 55 -2.89 -3.16 2.35
N ASP A 56 -4.05 -2.86 1.78
CA ASP A 56 -5.03 -1.91 2.32
C ASP A 56 -5.44 -2.25 3.77
N LYS A 57 -5.74 -3.53 4.01
CA LYS A 57 -6.06 -4.03 5.35
C LYS A 57 -4.88 -3.92 6.31
N TYR A 58 -3.69 -4.29 5.87
CA TYR A 58 -2.47 -4.20 6.67
C TYR A 58 -2.20 -2.74 7.06
N GLU A 59 -2.29 -1.83 6.10
CA GLU A 59 -2.11 -0.40 6.32
C GLU A 59 -3.10 0.14 7.33
N SER A 60 -4.39 -0.13 7.14
CA SER A 60 -5.44 0.32 8.06
C SER A 60 -5.20 -0.19 9.48
N SER A 61 -4.78 -1.44 9.63
CA SER A 61 -4.43 -2.02 10.93
C SER A 61 -3.18 -1.37 11.55
N LEU A 62 -2.18 -1.04 10.73
CA LEU A 62 -0.95 -0.40 11.20
C LEU A 62 -1.22 1.02 11.68
N ILE A 63 -2.00 1.80 10.93
CA ILE A 63 -2.41 3.16 11.32
C ILE A 63 -3.18 3.13 12.63
N ALA A 64 -4.14 2.21 12.78
CA ALA A 64 -4.91 2.07 14.02
C ALA A 64 -4.00 1.75 15.21
N HIS A 65 -3.06 0.81 15.04
CA HIS A 65 -2.13 0.42 16.09
C HIS A 65 -1.22 1.58 16.51
N VAL A 66 -0.60 2.27 15.55
CA VAL A 66 0.28 3.42 15.84
C VAL A 66 -0.49 4.57 16.48
N SER A 67 -1.73 4.82 16.03
CA SER A 67 -2.58 5.86 16.62
C SER A 67 -2.94 5.55 18.07
N ALA A 68 -3.27 4.28 18.38
CA ALA A 68 -3.54 3.85 19.75
C ALA A 68 -2.30 4.01 20.64
N ALA A 69 -1.13 3.55 20.17
CA ALA A 69 0.13 3.69 20.90
C ALA A 69 0.50 5.17 21.16
N ALA A 70 0.30 6.05 20.16
CA ALA A 70 0.52 7.49 20.31
C ALA A 70 -0.43 8.11 21.35
N GLN A 71 -1.70 7.70 21.36
CA GLN A 71 -2.67 8.19 22.34
C GLN A 71 -2.36 7.70 23.76
N GLU A 72 -1.92 6.45 23.91
CA GLU A 72 -1.45 5.92 25.19
C GLU A 72 -0.24 6.69 25.72
N ALA A 73 0.75 6.96 24.86
CA ALA A 73 1.92 7.75 25.22
C ALA A 73 1.56 9.19 25.64
N ALA A 74 0.65 9.84 24.91
CA ALA A 74 0.15 11.16 25.26
C ALA A 74 -0.56 11.14 26.63
N CYS A 75 -1.40 10.14 26.89
CA CYS A 75 -2.09 9.99 28.17
C CYS A 75 -1.12 9.74 29.34
N ALA A 76 -0.08 8.93 29.13
CA ALA A 76 0.96 8.69 30.13
C ALA A 76 1.73 9.98 30.48
N THR A 77 2.03 10.80 29.48
CA THR A 77 2.71 12.10 29.68
C THR A 77 1.86 13.04 30.53
N MET A 78 0.58 13.21 30.19
CA MET A 78 -0.33 14.06 30.96
C MET A 78 -0.51 13.62 32.43
N ARG A 79 -0.42 12.32 32.71
CA ARG A 79 -0.47 11.79 34.08
C ARG A 79 0.82 12.02 34.87
N ALA A 80 1.96 12.09 34.20
CA ALA A 80 3.25 12.33 34.85
C ALA A 80 3.46 13.80 35.23
N GLU A 81 2.70 14.72 34.62
CA GLU A 81 2.77 16.17 34.85
C GLU A 81 1.79 16.68 35.93
N ALA A 82 0.93 15.80 36.46
CA ALA A 82 -0.05 16.10 37.52
C ALA A 82 0.49 15.78 38.91
#